data_AF-A0A1H9MXQ2-F1
#
_entry.id   AF-A0A1H9MXQ2-F1
#
_cell.length_a   1.000
_cell.length_b   1.000
_cell.length_c   1.000
_cell.angle_alpha   90.00
_cell.angle_beta   90.00
_cell.angle_gamma   90.00
#
_symmetry.space_group_name_H-M   'P 1'
#
loop_
_entity.id
_entity.type
_entity.pdbx_description
1 polymer ?
#
loop_
_entity_poly.entity_id
_entity_poly.type
_entity_poly.pdbx_seq_one_letter_code
_entity_poly.pdbx_strand_id
1 'polypeptide(L)'
;MTEPPFLTEARAAYDLVAADYADLLRDELDGRPFDLAMLGAFAECVRETGGGRVADLGCGPGRVTAYLAGLGLECVGIDLSPEMVAVARRDHPWHPTSRVADLAVAAGFSERARLVKAAEPPEGSAQAYLLVRKNSSTP
;
A
#
# COMPACT_ATOMS: atom_id res chain seq x y z
N MET A 1 -8.37 -4.35 25.07
CA MET A 1 -8.45 -5.80 24.81
C MET A 1 -7.06 -6.29 24.48
N THR A 2 -6.63 -7.40 25.06
CA THR A 2 -5.37 -8.08 24.73
C THR A 2 -5.52 -8.83 23.41
N GLU A 3 -4.46 -8.84 22.60
CA GLU A 3 -4.43 -9.51 21.29
C GLU A 3 -4.50 -11.05 21.46
N PRO A 4 -5.37 -11.77 20.71
CA PRO A 4 -5.42 -13.23 20.74
C PRO A 4 -4.08 -13.90 20.33
N PRO A 5 -3.66 -15.00 20.99
CA PRO A 5 -2.37 -15.66 20.73
C PRO A 5 -2.14 -16.05 19.27
N PHE A 6 -3.18 -16.54 18.58
CA PHE A 6 -3.06 -16.98 17.19
C PHE A 6 -2.68 -15.84 16.23
N LEU A 7 -3.01 -14.57 16.55
CA LEU A 7 -2.61 -13.43 15.73
C LEU A 7 -1.12 -13.13 15.88
N THR A 8 -0.59 -13.21 17.10
CA THR A 8 0.84 -13.04 17.37
C THR A 8 1.66 -14.16 16.72
N GLU A 9 1.19 -15.41 16.81
CA GLU A 9 1.81 -16.57 16.17
C GLU A 9 1.81 -16.46 14.64
N ALA A 10 0.67 -16.10 14.04
CA ALA A 10 0.56 -15.91 12.60
C ALA A 10 1.48 -14.77 12.12
N ARG A 11 1.49 -13.63 12.83
CA ARG A 11 2.38 -12.50 12.52
C ARG A 11 3.84 -12.94 12.52
N ALA A 12 4.29 -13.60 13.60
CA ALA A 12 5.67 -14.04 13.74
C ALA A 12 6.08 -15.04 12.64
N ALA A 13 5.19 -15.96 12.26
CA ALA A 13 5.46 -16.92 11.20
C ALA A 13 5.63 -16.24 9.84
N TYR A 14 4.76 -15.29 9.48
CA TYR A 14 4.87 -14.56 8.22
C TYR A 14 6.04 -13.56 8.22
N ASP A 15 6.34 -12.93 9.35
CA ASP A 15 7.51 -12.06 9.49
C ASP A 15 8.80 -12.83 9.20
N LEU A 16 8.91 -14.06 9.71
CA LEU A 16 10.10 -14.91 9.52
C LEU A 16 10.36 -15.26 8.05
N VAL A 17 9.31 -15.44 7.25
CA VAL A 17 9.44 -15.94 5.87
C VAL A 17 9.16 -14.88 4.81
N ALA A 18 8.93 -13.62 5.18
CA ALA A 18 8.43 -12.59 4.27
C ALA A 18 9.28 -12.44 2.99
N ALA A 19 10.61 -12.45 3.11
CA ALA A 19 11.52 -12.34 1.97
C ALA A 19 11.46 -13.57 1.06
N ASP A 20 11.60 -14.78 1.62
CA ASP A 20 11.54 -16.04 0.87
C ASP A 20 10.18 -16.22 0.19
N TYR A 21 9.11 -15.81 0.88
CA TYR A 21 7.75 -15.85 0.35
C TYR A 21 7.56 -14.86 -0.80
N ALA A 22 8.16 -13.66 -0.71
CA ALA A 22 8.15 -12.69 -1.80
C ALA A 22 8.83 -13.23 -3.06
N ASP A 23 9.99 -13.87 -2.90
CA ASP A 23 10.73 -14.47 -4.00
C ASP A 23 9.97 -15.64 -4.63
N LEU A 24 9.36 -16.50 -3.80
CA LEU A 24 8.54 -17.62 -4.28
C LEU A 24 7.32 -17.14 -5.09
N LEU A 25 6.68 -16.05 -4.65
CA LEU A 25 5.43 -15.57 -5.26
C LEU A 25 5.62 -14.52 -6.35
N ARG A 26 6.86 -14.12 -6.64
CA ARG A 26 7.21 -13.01 -7.54
C ARG A 26 6.45 -13.05 -8.87
N ASP A 27 6.42 -14.23 -9.50
CA ASP A 27 5.81 -14.46 -10.81
C ASP A 27 4.54 -15.33 -10.73
N GLU A 28 4.00 -15.55 -9.51
CA GLU A 28 2.89 -16.48 -9.28
C GLU A 28 1.64 -16.12 -10.11
N LEU A 29 1.34 -14.83 -10.25
CA LEU A 29 0.16 -14.35 -10.96
C LEU A 29 0.24 -14.62 -12.47
N ASP A 30 1.42 -14.58 -13.07
CA ASP A 30 1.61 -14.77 -14.52
C ASP A 30 1.20 -16.18 -14.97
N GLY A 31 1.31 -17.16 -14.07
CA GLY A 31 0.88 -18.54 -14.29
C GLY A 31 -0.60 -18.82 -14.05
N ARG A 32 -1.43 -17.80 -13.71
CA ARG A 32 -2.81 -17.99 -13.26
C ARG A 32 -3.82 -17.19 -14.09
N PRO A 33 -4.12 -17.61 -15.32
CA PRO A 33 -4.99 -16.86 -16.23
C PRO A 33 -6.41 -16.66 -15.71
N PHE A 34 -6.96 -17.63 -14.95
CA PHE A 34 -8.29 -17.49 -14.36
C PHE A 34 -8.32 -16.44 -13.24
N ASP A 35 -7.30 -16.41 -12.39
CA ASP A 35 -7.18 -15.42 -11.31
C ASP A 35 -7.04 -14.01 -11.90
N LEU A 36 -6.20 -13.84 -12.93
CA LEU A 36 -6.02 -12.58 -13.64
C LEU A 36 -7.32 -12.10 -14.31
N ALA A 37 -8.07 -13.00 -14.94
CA ALA A 37 -9.36 -12.68 -15.55
C ALA A 37 -10.38 -12.24 -14.50
N MET A 38 -10.44 -12.93 -13.35
CA MET A 38 -11.31 -12.58 -12.23
C MET A 38 -10.95 -11.20 -11.66
N LEU A 39 -9.65 -10.93 -11.43
CA LEU A 39 -9.17 -9.63 -10.94
C LEU A 39 -9.43 -8.51 -11.96
N GLY A 40 -9.31 -8.79 -13.25
CA GLY A 40 -9.66 -7.86 -14.33
C GLY A 40 -11.14 -7.50 -14.33
N ALA A 41 -12.02 -8.51 -14.27
CA ALA A 41 -13.47 -8.31 -14.19
C ALA A 41 -13.86 -7.54 -12.91
N PHE A 42 -13.24 -7.86 -11.77
CA PHE A 42 -13.43 -7.10 -10.53
C PHE A 42 -13.07 -5.62 -10.72
N ALA A 43 -11.95 -5.31 -11.39
CA ALA A 43 -11.56 -3.94 -11.66
C ALA A 43 -12.57 -3.19 -12.55
N GLU A 44 -13.16 -3.86 -13.54
CA GLU A 44 -14.25 -3.30 -14.35
C GLU A 44 -15.46 -2.95 -13.49
N CYS A 45 -15.94 -3.87 -12.66
CA CYS A 45 -17.07 -3.61 -11.75
C CYS A 45 -16.81 -2.42 -10.80
N VAL A 46 -15.59 -2.29 -10.27
CA VAL A 46 -15.22 -1.15 -9.41
C VAL A 46 -15.30 0.18 -10.18
N ARG A 47 -14.90 0.20 -11.45
CA ARG A 47 -15.01 1.42 -12.27
C ARG A 47 -16.45 1.77 -12.59
N GLU A 48 -17.28 0.78 -12.90
CA GLU A 48 -18.72 0.98 -13.19
C GLU A 48 -19.48 1.57 -11.99
N THR A 49 -19.02 1.28 -10.76
CA THR A 49 -19.60 1.82 -9.52
C THR A 49 -19.04 3.20 -9.14
N GLY A 50 -18.26 3.85 -10.01
CA GLY A 50 -17.72 5.19 -9.81
C GLY A 50 -16.27 5.23 -9.31
N GLY A 51 -15.53 4.11 -9.37
CA GLY A 51 -14.09 4.09 -9.11
C GLY A 51 -13.72 4.20 -7.62
N GLY A 52 -14.47 3.53 -6.75
CA GLY A 52 -14.21 3.49 -5.32
C GLY A 52 -12.86 2.83 -4.96
N ARG A 53 -12.44 3.03 -3.71
CA ARG A 53 -11.20 2.44 -3.19
C ARG A 53 -11.32 0.94 -3.00
N VAL A 54 -10.23 0.25 -3.30
CA VAL A 54 -10.09 -1.19 -3.08
C VAL A 54 -9.13 -1.44 -1.93
N ALA A 55 -9.56 -2.26 -0.96
CA ALA A 55 -8.69 -2.76 0.10
C ALA A 55 -8.37 -4.24 -0.16
N ASP A 56 -7.09 -4.57 -0.20
CA ASP A 56 -6.56 -5.93 -0.29
C ASP A 56 -6.14 -6.37 1.12
N LEU A 57 -6.86 -7.34 1.71
CA LEU A 57 -6.72 -7.76 3.10
C LEU A 57 -5.91 -9.06 3.18
N GLY A 58 -4.77 -9.01 3.86
CA GLY A 58 -3.74 -10.05 3.75
C GLY A 58 -2.97 -9.91 2.44
N CYS A 59 -2.56 -8.67 2.10
CA CYS A 59 -1.94 -8.38 0.82
C CYS A 59 -0.57 -9.06 0.61
N GLY A 60 0.04 -9.57 1.69
CA GLY A 60 1.36 -10.19 1.69
C GLY A 60 2.40 -9.28 1.06
N PRO A 61 3.21 -9.77 0.10
CA PRO A 61 4.22 -8.97 -0.60
C PRO A 61 3.62 -7.96 -1.59
N GLY A 62 2.28 -7.83 -1.67
CA GLY A 62 1.60 -6.75 -2.38
C GLY A 62 1.30 -7.02 -3.86
N ARG A 63 1.51 -8.24 -4.37
CA ARG A 63 1.34 -8.57 -5.80
C ARG A 63 -0.08 -8.33 -6.36
N VAL A 64 -1.15 -8.63 -5.61
CA VAL A 64 -2.53 -8.40 -6.06
C VAL A 64 -2.84 -6.91 -6.02
N THR A 65 -2.49 -6.27 -4.90
CA THR A 65 -2.54 -4.81 -4.76
C THR A 65 -1.82 -4.13 -5.94
N ALA A 66 -0.67 -4.65 -6.37
CA ALA A 66 0.07 -4.25 -7.58
C ALA A 66 -0.74 -4.25 -8.82
N TYR A 67 -1.29 -5.43 -9.08
CA TYR A 67 -1.93 -5.73 -10.32
C TYR A 67 -3.17 -4.84 -10.46
N LEU A 68 -3.98 -4.74 -9.41
CA LEU A 68 -5.16 -3.89 -9.38
C LEU A 68 -4.81 -2.40 -9.49
N ALA A 69 -3.72 -1.95 -8.86
CA ALA A 69 -3.23 -0.58 -9.01
C ALA A 69 -2.71 -0.31 -10.44
N GLY A 70 -2.05 -1.28 -11.06
CA GLY A 70 -1.59 -1.23 -12.45
C GLY A 70 -2.75 -1.20 -13.46
N LEU A 71 -3.90 -1.77 -13.08
CA LEU A 71 -5.17 -1.59 -13.80
C LEU A 71 -5.79 -0.19 -13.57
N GLY A 72 -5.19 0.68 -12.76
CA GLY A 72 -5.66 2.05 -12.53
C GLY A 72 -6.71 2.19 -11.43
N LEU A 73 -6.85 1.20 -10.54
CA LEU A 73 -7.66 1.34 -9.33
C LEU A 73 -6.89 2.06 -8.22
N GLU A 74 -7.59 2.78 -7.33
CA GLU A 74 -7.02 3.29 -6.09
C GLU A 74 -7.01 2.15 -5.04
N CYS A 75 -5.86 1.51 -4.85
CA CYS A 75 -5.71 0.36 -3.96
C CYS A 75 -4.96 0.68 -2.67
N VAL A 76 -5.33 0.01 -1.58
CA VAL A 76 -4.57 -0.08 -0.33
C VAL A 76 -4.36 -1.54 0.05
N GLY A 77 -3.12 -1.93 0.30
CA GLY A 77 -2.77 -3.23 0.86
C GLY A 77 -2.71 -3.16 2.40
N ILE A 78 -3.30 -4.14 3.07
CA ILE A 78 -3.27 -4.30 4.52
C ILE A 78 -2.77 -5.70 4.83
N ASP A 79 -1.74 -5.81 5.67
CA ASP A 79 -1.26 -7.09 6.17
C ASP A 79 -0.99 -7.02 7.67
N LEU A 80 -1.12 -8.17 8.34
CA LEU A 80 -0.83 -8.32 9.76
C LEU A 80 0.69 -8.32 10.03
N SER A 81 1.47 -8.81 9.07
CA SER A 81 2.93 -8.91 9.11
C SER A 81 3.58 -7.58 8.68
N PRO A 82 4.29 -6.89 9.59
CA PRO A 82 5.06 -5.70 9.22
C PRO A 82 6.13 -5.98 8.14
N GLU A 83 6.74 -7.16 8.15
CA GLU A 83 7.77 -7.52 7.15
C GLU A 83 7.16 -7.74 5.76
N MET A 84 5.94 -8.32 5.66
CA MET A 84 5.20 -8.39 4.40
C MET A 84 4.92 -6.99 3.83
N VAL A 85 4.48 -6.05 4.69
CA VAL A 85 4.26 -4.66 4.29
C VAL A 85 5.57 -3.98 3.87
N ALA A 86 6.68 -4.27 4.53
CA ALA A 86 7.99 -3.73 4.18
C ALA A 86 8.46 -4.24 2.80
N VAL A 87 8.33 -5.54 2.54
CA VAL A 87 8.57 -6.17 1.24
C VAL A 87 7.69 -5.55 0.17
N ALA A 88 6.39 -5.43 0.42
CA ALA A 88 5.47 -4.80 -0.52
C ALA A 88 5.96 -3.38 -0.84
N ARG A 89 6.18 -2.52 0.14
CA ARG A 89 6.66 -1.15 -0.14
C ARG A 89 7.96 -1.09 -0.94
N ARG A 90 8.87 -2.04 -0.73
CA ARG A 90 10.16 -2.12 -1.44
C ARG A 90 9.97 -2.53 -2.89
N ASP A 91 9.24 -3.61 -3.13
CA ASP A 91 9.12 -4.22 -4.46
C ASP A 91 8.07 -3.51 -5.33
N HIS A 92 7.23 -2.72 -4.68
CA HIS A 92 6.01 -2.17 -5.23
C HIS A 92 5.78 -0.69 -4.82
N PRO A 93 6.69 0.23 -5.21
CA PRO A 93 6.73 1.58 -4.65
C PRO A 93 5.66 2.56 -5.19
N TRP A 94 4.57 2.11 -5.82
CA TRP A 94 3.65 2.96 -6.59
C TRP A 94 2.73 3.90 -5.78
N HIS A 95 3.09 4.26 -4.55
CA HIS A 95 2.41 5.40 -3.93
C HIS A 95 2.94 6.72 -4.50
N PRO A 96 2.07 7.57 -5.08
CA PRO A 96 2.46 8.93 -5.37
C PRO A 96 2.74 9.66 -4.04
N THR A 97 3.92 10.29 -3.95
CA THR A 97 4.36 11.14 -2.82
C THR A 97 3.41 12.30 -2.51
N SER A 98 2.37 12.52 -3.31
CA SER A 98 1.31 13.51 -3.11
C SER A 98 0.28 13.09 -2.05
N ARG A 99 0.11 11.79 -1.77
CA ARG A 99 -1.04 11.30 -0.99
C ARG A 99 -1.14 11.85 0.44
N VAL A 100 -0.02 12.04 1.12
CA VAL A 100 0.01 12.62 2.48
C VAL A 100 -0.39 14.09 2.46
N ALA A 101 0.00 14.82 1.42
CA ALA A 101 -0.39 16.21 1.24
C ALA A 101 -1.88 16.33 0.89
N ASP A 102 -2.38 15.46 0.00
CA ASP A 102 -3.80 15.41 -0.38
C ASP A 102 -4.69 15.10 0.83
N LEU A 103 -4.27 14.17 1.69
CA LEU A 103 -4.95 13.85 2.95
C LEU A 103 -4.89 15.00 3.96
N ALA A 104 -3.76 15.69 4.09
CA ALA A 104 -3.63 16.85 4.97
C ALA A 104 -4.55 17.99 4.51
N VAL A 105 -4.63 18.23 3.19
CA VAL A 105 -5.55 19.22 2.60
C VAL A 105 -7.01 18.85 2.88
N ALA A 106 -7.39 17.59 2.63
CA ALA A 106 -8.73 17.10 2.94
C ALA A 106 -9.09 17.21 4.43
N ALA A 107 -8.12 17.09 5.33
CA ALA A 107 -8.28 17.26 6.77
C ALA A 107 -8.28 18.74 7.25
N GLY A 108 -8.31 19.70 6.31
CA GLY A 108 -8.36 21.13 6.63
C GLY A 108 -7.01 21.73 7.00
N PHE A 109 -5.91 21.16 6.53
CA PHE A 109 -4.59 21.76 6.64
C PHE A 109 -4.16 22.39 5.32
N SER A 110 -3.28 23.38 5.39
CA SER A 110 -2.57 23.95 4.24
C SER A 110 -1.10 23.57 4.31
N GLU A 111 -0.54 23.06 3.21
CA GLU A 111 0.90 22.84 3.07
C GLU A 111 1.63 24.18 3.11
N ARG A 112 2.68 24.27 3.93
CA ARG A 112 3.52 25.47 4.10
C ARG A 112 4.89 25.28 3.49
N ALA A 113 5.42 24.07 3.59
CA ALA A 113 6.67 23.70 2.95
C ALA A 113 6.71 22.19 2.72
N ARG A 114 7.48 21.81 1.72
CA ARG A 114 7.83 20.43 1.42
C ARG A 114 9.32 20.36 1.21
N LEU A 115 9.97 19.50 1.98
CA LEU A 115 11.35 19.13 1.75
C LEU A 115 11.35 17.73 1.17
N VAL A 116 11.93 17.57 -0.01
CA VAL A 116 12.19 16.25 -0.58
C VAL A 116 13.69 15.99 -0.45
N LYS A 117 14.03 14.96 0.32
CA LYS A 117 15.38 14.45 0.46
C LYS A 117 15.57 13.35 -0.58
N ALA A 118 16.56 13.50 -1.43
CA ALA A 118 16.99 12.40 -2.31
C ALA A 118 17.36 11.18 -1.45
N ALA A 119 17.15 9.99 -2.00
CA ALA A 119 17.58 8.77 -1.35
C ALA A 119 19.12 8.77 -1.24
N GLU A 120 19.63 8.45 -0.05
CA GLU A 120 21.06 8.16 0.14
C GLU A 120 21.22 6.74 0.68
N PRO A 121 22.25 5.97 0.26
CA PRO A 121 22.42 4.60 0.73
C PRO A 121 22.46 4.52 2.26
N PRO A 122 21.73 3.58 2.90
CA PRO A 122 21.07 2.42 2.31
C PRO A 122 19.57 2.61 1.97
N GLU A 123 19.07 3.84 1.89
CA GLU A 123 17.64 4.11 1.68
C GLU A 123 17.18 3.68 0.28
N GLY A 124 16.07 2.93 0.21
CA GLY A 124 15.50 2.44 -1.04
C GLY A 124 14.63 3.45 -1.81
N SER A 125 14.32 4.62 -1.22
CA SER A 125 13.49 5.64 -1.87
C SER A 125 13.70 7.03 -1.27
N ALA A 126 13.35 8.07 -2.05
CA ALA A 126 13.39 9.45 -1.62
C ALA A 126 12.38 9.69 -0.49
N GLN A 127 12.77 10.50 0.50
CA GLN A 127 11.92 10.85 1.63
C GLN A 127 11.32 12.24 1.42
N ALA A 128 10.07 12.44 1.81
CA ALA A 128 9.42 13.75 1.79
C ALA A 128 8.93 14.13 3.19
N TYR A 129 9.24 15.34 3.61
CA TYR A 129 8.76 15.94 4.84
C TYR A 129 7.79 17.07 4.49
N LEU A 130 6.63 17.08 5.13
CA LEU A 130 5.58 18.08 4.93
C LEU A 130 5.42 18.91 6.20
N LEU A 131 5.55 20.22 6.06
CA LEU A 131 5.11 21.16 7.09
C LEU A 131 3.73 21.66 6.72
N VAL A 132 2.73 21.35 7.55
CA VAL A 132 1.33 21.72 7.32
C VAL A 132 0.80 22.57 8.46
N ARG A 133 -0.08 23.53 8.16
CA ARG A 133 -0.76 24.38 9.15
C ARG A 133 -2.26 24.08 9.13
N LYS A 134 -2.87 23.83 10.28
CA LYS A 134 -4.33 23.72 10.38
C LYS A 134 -4.97 25.05 9.99
N ASN A 135 -5.91 25.01 9.06
CA ASN A 135 -6.67 26.19 8.71
C ASN A 135 -7.49 26.59 9.95
N SER A 136 -7.33 27.82 10.41
CA SER A 136 -8.13 28.33 11.51
C SER A 136 -9.57 28.40 11.04
N SER A 137 -10.45 27.65 11.71
CA SER A 137 -11.89 27.92 11.65
C SER A 137 -12.07 29.30 12.27
N THR A 138 -12.25 30.33 11.47
CA THR A 138 -12.81 31.58 12.00
C THR A 138 -14.20 31.21 12.54
N PRO A 139 -14.54 31.55 13.80
CA PRO A 139 -15.93 31.45 14.23
C PRO A 139 -16.84 32.34 13.37
#